data_AF-A0A0Q9ZH41-F1
#
_entry.id   AF-A0A0Q9ZH41-F1
#
_cell.length_a   1.000
_cell.length_b   1.000
_cell.length_c   1.000
_cell.angle_alpha   90.00
_cell.angle_beta   90.00
_cell.angle_gamma   90.00
#
_symmetry.space_group_name_H-M   'P 1'
#
loop_
_entity.id
_entity.type
_entity.pdbx_description
1 polymer ?
#
loop_
_entity_poly.entity_id
_entity_poly.type
_entity_poly.pdbx_seq_one_letter_code
_entity_poly.pdbx_strand_id
1 'polypeptide(L)'
;MGLTSSSDQEAFLERIHKTDQDIRNGESSEILLKYGKNSKELQKLYRKMDSVDQLNLKRVDLYLNTFQYPDKKRFSHSANIAPWLVIHHSSDINTRNKYFQILKKAYLDNDINSNQFELYLGRTYQLKTGDYPTQEGAYKSEDKINRLIKELSLE
;
A
#
# COMPACT_ATOMS: atom_id res chain seq x y z
N MET A 1 11.03 23.12 0.17
CA MET A 1 9.69 23.59 -0.25
C MET A 1 8.67 22.90 0.64
N GLY A 2 7.87 23.66 1.38
CA GLY A 2 6.82 23.10 2.25
C GLY A 2 5.63 22.64 1.41
N LEU A 3 4.83 21.69 1.93
CA LEU A 3 3.58 21.23 1.30
C LEU A 3 2.43 22.18 1.66
N THR A 4 2.56 23.45 1.26
CA THR A 4 1.70 24.55 1.73
C THR A 4 0.38 24.69 0.97
N SER A 5 0.29 24.14 -0.24
CA SER A 5 -0.93 24.15 -1.06
C SER A 5 -1.40 22.73 -1.41
N SER A 6 -2.67 22.59 -1.80
CA SER A 6 -3.20 21.31 -2.32
C SER A 6 -2.43 20.83 -3.56
N SER A 7 -1.95 21.75 -4.41
CA SER A 7 -1.14 21.40 -5.59
C SER A 7 0.24 20.85 -5.20
N ASP A 8 0.88 21.43 -4.18
CA ASP A 8 2.16 20.91 -3.66
C ASP A 8 1.99 19.50 -3.07
N GLN A 9 0.90 19.29 -2.33
CA GLN A 9 0.53 18.00 -1.76
C GLN A 9 0.26 16.96 -2.85
N GLU A 10 -0.49 17.33 -3.89
CA GLU A 10 -0.77 16.46 -5.03
C GLU A 10 0.52 16.05 -5.73
N ALA A 11 1.34 17.03 -6.13
CA ALA A 11 2.61 16.77 -6.81
C ALA A 11 3.56 15.91 -5.95
N PHE A 12 3.51 16.04 -4.62
CA PHE A 12 4.27 15.19 -3.71
C PHE A 12 3.78 13.73 -3.72
N LEU A 13 2.48 13.51 -3.62
CA LEU A 13 1.89 12.18 -3.65
C LEU A 13 2.05 11.51 -5.02
N GLU A 14 1.91 12.26 -6.12
CA GLU A 14 2.14 11.75 -7.47
C GLU A 14 3.59 11.31 -7.69
N ARG A 15 4.56 12.04 -7.14
CA ARG A 15 5.97 11.61 -7.16
C ARG A 15 6.17 10.31 -6.39
N ILE A 16 5.51 10.14 -5.23
CA ILE A 16 5.55 8.88 -4.48
C ILE A 16 4.98 7.75 -5.33
N HIS A 17 3.77 7.93 -5.86
CA HIS A 17 3.11 6.96 -6.73
C HIS A 17 4.02 6.57 -7.91
N LYS A 18 4.57 7.56 -8.61
CA LYS A 18 5.47 7.32 -9.75
C LYS A 18 6.68 6.49 -9.34
N THR A 19 7.36 6.86 -8.25
CA THR A 19 8.56 6.12 -7.81
C THR A 19 8.24 4.70 -7.34
N ASP A 20 7.08 4.48 -6.72
CA ASP A 20 6.60 3.17 -6.30
C ASP A 20 6.31 2.25 -7.49
N GLN A 21 5.67 2.78 -8.54
CA GLN A 21 5.31 2.01 -9.73
C GLN A 21 6.48 1.84 -10.71
N ASP A 22 7.32 2.86 -10.91
CA ASP A 22 8.45 2.82 -11.86
C ASP A 22 9.40 1.65 -11.60
N ILE A 23 9.69 1.36 -10.34
CA ILE A 23 10.59 0.25 -9.97
C ILE A 23 9.94 -1.14 -10.19
N ARG A 24 8.63 -1.17 -10.46
CA ARG A 24 7.79 -2.36 -10.64
C ARG A 24 7.35 -2.59 -12.09
N ASN A 25 7.75 -1.74 -13.05
CA ASN A 25 7.32 -1.73 -14.45
C ASN A 25 7.79 -2.94 -15.31
N GLY A 26 7.79 -4.16 -14.78
CA GLY A 26 8.06 -5.40 -15.52
C GLY A 26 9.52 -5.84 -15.57
N GLU A 27 10.47 -5.01 -15.12
CA GLU A 27 11.92 -5.33 -15.08
C GLU A 27 12.20 -6.65 -14.32
N SER A 28 11.41 -6.95 -13.29
CA SER A 28 11.54 -8.18 -12.50
C SER A 28 11.27 -9.45 -13.32
N SER A 29 10.25 -9.45 -14.19
CA SER A 29 9.91 -10.60 -15.04
C SER A 29 10.97 -10.84 -16.10
N GLU A 30 11.48 -9.79 -16.72
CA GLU A 30 12.55 -9.89 -17.73
C GLU A 30 13.86 -10.41 -17.12
N ILE A 31 14.26 -9.85 -15.97
CA ILE A 31 15.45 -10.31 -15.24
C ILE A 31 15.27 -11.77 -14.77
N LEU A 32 14.08 -12.12 -14.27
CA LEU A 32 13.77 -13.49 -13.85
C LEU A 32 13.90 -14.48 -15.01
N LEU A 33 13.35 -14.16 -16.18
CA LEU A 33 13.42 -15.01 -17.37
C LEU A 33 14.86 -15.15 -17.89
N LYS A 34 15.65 -14.08 -17.83
CA LYS A 34 17.01 -14.05 -18.38
C LYS A 34 18.07 -14.67 -17.45
N TYR A 35 17.96 -14.43 -16.14
CA TYR A 35 19.01 -14.79 -15.18
C TYR A 35 18.56 -15.79 -14.11
N GLY A 36 17.25 -16.03 -13.98
CA GLY A 36 16.68 -16.97 -13.01
C GLY A 36 16.45 -16.37 -11.61
N LYS A 37 15.67 -17.09 -10.80
CA LYS A 37 15.16 -16.62 -9.49
C LYS A 37 16.23 -16.32 -8.43
N ASN A 38 17.41 -16.94 -8.55
CA ASN A 38 18.51 -16.81 -7.58
C ASN A 38 19.64 -15.90 -8.09
N SER A 39 19.41 -15.17 -9.18
CA SER A 39 20.43 -14.32 -9.81
C SER A 39 20.79 -13.10 -8.97
N LYS A 40 22.02 -12.61 -9.13
CA LYS A 40 22.49 -11.38 -8.46
C LYS A 40 21.73 -10.16 -8.96
N GLU A 41 21.31 -10.18 -10.22
CA GLU A 41 20.53 -9.16 -10.91
C GLU A 41 19.16 -9.01 -10.25
N LEU A 42 18.44 -10.12 -10.04
CA LEU A 42 17.13 -10.10 -9.39
C LEU A 42 17.24 -9.67 -7.92
N GLN A 43 18.23 -10.18 -7.19
CA GLN A 43 18.51 -9.75 -5.82
C GLN A 43 18.89 -8.26 -5.73
N LYS A 44 19.57 -7.71 -6.75
CA LYS A 44 19.90 -6.28 -6.81
C LYS A 44 18.64 -5.45 -7.07
N LEU A 45 17.74 -5.90 -7.94
CA LEU A 45 16.45 -5.25 -8.17
C LEU A 45 15.61 -5.24 -6.89
N TYR A 46 15.47 -6.37 -6.20
CA TYR A 46 14.69 -6.43 -4.96
C TYR A 46 15.25 -5.52 -3.86
N ARG A 47 16.57 -5.48 -3.67
CA ARG A 47 17.17 -4.51 -2.72
C ARG A 47 16.87 -3.06 -3.09
N LYS A 48 16.83 -2.73 -4.39
CA LYS A 48 16.45 -1.40 -4.88
C LYS A 48 14.97 -1.12 -4.62
N MET A 49 14.09 -2.09 -4.87
CA MET A 49 12.65 -2.01 -4.53
C MET A 49 12.45 -1.76 -3.03
N ASP A 50 13.08 -2.55 -2.17
CA ASP A 50 12.99 -2.40 -0.71
C ASP A 50 13.45 -1.00 -0.26
N SER A 51 14.51 -0.48 -0.87
CA SER A 51 15.04 0.85 -0.56
C SER A 51 14.07 1.96 -0.95
N VAL A 52 13.40 1.82 -2.11
CA VAL A 52 12.36 2.75 -2.58
C VAL A 52 11.13 2.68 -1.69
N ASP A 53 10.68 1.48 -1.33
CA ASP A 53 9.51 1.26 -0.48
C ASP A 53 9.71 1.86 0.92
N GLN A 54 10.88 1.64 1.53
CA GLN A 54 11.22 2.24 2.83
C GLN A 54 11.25 3.77 2.78
N LEU A 55 11.81 4.34 1.70
CA LEU A 55 11.86 5.80 1.53
C LEU A 55 10.46 6.38 1.33
N ASN A 56 9.63 5.74 0.51
CA ASN A 56 8.26 6.15 0.27
C ASN A 56 7.40 6.00 1.52
N LEU A 57 7.60 4.95 2.33
CA LEU A 57 6.92 4.79 3.61
C LEU A 57 7.22 5.95 4.56
N LYS A 58 8.48 6.40 4.66
CA LYS A 58 8.85 7.58 5.47
C LYS A 58 8.18 8.86 4.95
N ARG A 59 8.06 9.02 3.64
CA ARG A 59 7.40 10.17 3.02
C ARG A 59 5.88 10.16 3.27
N VAL A 60 5.26 9.00 3.16
CA VAL A 60 3.82 8.80 3.46
C VAL A 60 3.56 9.00 4.95
N ASP A 61 4.42 8.49 5.84
CA ASP A 61 4.35 8.75 7.28
C ASP A 61 4.35 10.25 7.58
N LEU A 62 5.32 10.99 7.04
CA LEU A 62 5.41 12.43 7.23
C LEU A 62 4.15 13.16 6.70
N TYR A 63 3.65 12.75 5.53
CA TYR A 63 2.44 13.32 4.95
C TYR A 63 1.23 13.07 5.85
N LEU A 64 0.97 11.82 6.25
CA LEU A 64 -0.19 11.43 7.06
C LEU A 64 -0.11 11.91 8.52
N ASN A 65 1.08 12.22 9.03
CA ASN A 65 1.24 12.83 10.35
C ASN A 65 0.99 14.35 10.33
N THR A 66 1.15 14.98 9.17
CA THR A 66 0.96 16.44 8.99
C THR A 66 -0.43 16.76 8.45
N PHE A 67 -0.94 15.90 7.57
CA PHE A 67 -2.18 16.01 6.84
C PHE A 67 -3.01 14.75 7.05
N GLN A 68 -4.27 14.77 6.63
CA GLN A 68 -5.11 13.56 6.63
C GLN A 68 -4.89 12.74 5.34
N TYR A 69 -5.58 11.61 5.21
CA TYR A 69 -5.60 10.85 3.97
C TYR A 69 -6.08 11.76 2.80
N PRO A 70 -5.45 11.71 1.62
CA PRO A 70 -5.83 12.56 0.48
C PRO A 70 -7.22 12.20 -0.03
N ASP A 71 -8.15 13.14 0.02
CA ASP A 71 -9.52 12.90 -0.44
C ASP A 71 -9.61 12.79 -1.96
N LYS A 72 -10.38 11.82 -2.46
CA LYS A 72 -10.46 11.54 -3.90
C LYS A 72 -11.16 12.62 -4.72
N LYS A 73 -11.82 13.59 -4.09
CA LYS A 73 -12.53 14.69 -4.78
C LYS A 73 -11.56 15.83 -5.09
N ARG A 74 -10.55 16.04 -4.26
CA ARG A 74 -9.56 17.11 -4.37
C ARG A 74 -8.28 16.66 -5.06
N PHE A 75 -7.90 15.40 -4.92
CA PHE A 75 -6.64 14.87 -5.45
C PHE A 75 -6.86 13.95 -6.65
N SER A 76 -5.89 13.94 -7.55
CA SER A 76 -5.80 12.98 -8.64
C SER A 76 -5.84 11.54 -8.12
N HIS A 77 -6.27 10.60 -8.97
CA HIS A 77 -6.34 9.19 -8.60
C HIS A 77 -4.98 8.66 -8.11
N SER A 78 -3.91 8.98 -8.83
CA SER A 78 -2.54 8.59 -8.48
C SER A 78 -2.13 9.13 -7.11
N ALA A 79 -2.43 10.40 -6.82
CA ALA A 79 -2.14 11.00 -5.52
C ALA A 79 -2.96 10.35 -4.39
N ASN A 80 -4.25 10.14 -4.62
CA ASN A 80 -5.18 9.57 -3.65
C ASN A 80 -4.80 8.13 -3.24
N ILE A 81 -4.39 7.27 -4.19
CA ILE A 81 -4.05 5.87 -3.87
C ILE A 81 -2.61 5.68 -3.38
N ALA A 82 -1.73 6.68 -3.51
CA ALA A 82 -0.30 6.56 -3.19
C ALA A 82 -0.05 6.12 -1.73
N PRO A 83 -0.72 6.69 -0.70
CA PRO A 83 -0.50 6.24 0.68
C PRO A 83 -0.90 4.78 0.89
N TRP A 84 -2.06 4.36 0.37
CA TRP A 84 -2.51 2.97 0.44
C TRP A 84 -1.52 2.01 -0.21
N LEU A 85 -1.03 2.30 -1.43
CA LEU A 85 -0.06 1.46 -2.13
C LEU A 85 1.20 1.23 -1.29
N VAL A 86 1.79 2.32 -0.79
CA VAL A 86 3.03 2.27 -0.01
C VAL A 86 2.85 1.49 1.29
N ILE A 87 1.77 1.75 2.03
CA ILE A 87 1.46 1.01 3.27
C ILE A 87 1.22 -0.47 2.96
N HIS A 88 0.48 -0.75 1.88
CA HIS A 88 0.18 -2.10 1.42
C HIS A 88 1.41 -2.87 0.93
N HIS A 89 2.47 -2.20 0.48
CA HIS A 89 3.72 -2.84 0.08
C HIS A 89 4.65 -3.18 1.25
N SER A 90 4.44 -2.59 2.43
CA SER A 90 5.26 -2.93 3.61
C SER A 90 5.14 -4.42 3.96
N SER A 91 6.27 -5.09 4.17
CA SER A 91 6.31 -6.48 4.67
C SER A 91 6.27 -6.57 6.20
N ASP A 92 6.34 -5.44 6.90
CA ASP A 92 6.23 -5.38 8.36
C ASP A 92 4.77 -5.25 8.81
N ILE A 93 4.30 -6.24 9.56
CA ILE A 93 2.94 -6.27 10.10
C ILE A 93 2.68 -5.11 11.07
N ASN A 94 3.68 -4.68 11.85
CA ASN A 94 3.52 -3.59 12.81
C ASN A 94 3.28 -2.27 12.09
N THR A 95 4.02 -2.02 11.02
CA THR A 95 3.79 -0.88 10.12
C THR A 95 2.37 -0.90 9.56
N ARG A 96 1.88 -2.03 9.07
CA ARG A 96 0.49 -2.13 8.56
C ARG A 96 -0.52 -1.81 9.66
N ASN A 97 -0.40 -2.46 10.81
CA ASN A 97 -1.28 -2.24 11.96
C ASN A 97 -1.27 -0.78 12.43
N LYS A 98 -0.11 -0.10 12.42
CA LYS A 98 0.02 1.33 12.74
C LYS A 98 -0.90 2.20 11.87
N TYR A 99 -1.02 1.92 10.58
CA TYR A 99 -1.84 2.72 9.65
C TYR A 99 -3.27 2.20 9.47
N PHE A 100 -3.65 1.10 10.15
CA PHE A 100 -4.96 0.49 9.96
C PHE A 100 -6.10 1.50 10.15
N GLN A 101 -6.09 2.28 11.23
CA GLN A 101 -7.18 3.22 11.52
C GLN A 101 -7.30 4.32 10.45
N ILE A 102 -6.16 4.78 9.89
CA ILE A 102 -6.14 5.74 8.78
C ILE A 102 -6.76 5.13 7.51
N LEU A 103 -6.37 3.90 7.16
CA LEU A 103 -6.93 3.21 5.98
C LEU A 103 -8.39 2.81 6.17
N LYS A 104 -8.82 2.43 7.38
CA LYS A 104 -10.22 2.18 7.72
C LYS A 104 -11.05 3.44 7.53
N LYS A 105 -10.56 4.59 8.00
CA LYS A 105 -11.21 5.88 7.77
C LYS A 105 -11.30 6.22 6.28
N ALA A 106 -10.19 6.08 5.53
CA ALA A 106 -10.19 6.32 4.09
C ALA A 106 -11.18 5.41 3.34
N TYR A 107 -11.33 4.15 3.77
CA TYR A 107 -12.33 3.25 3.23
C TYR A 107 -13.77 3.72 3.52
N LEU A 108 -14.06 4.08 4.78
CA LEU A 108 -15.39 4.57 5.18
C LEU A 108 -15.76 5.90 4.49
N ASP A 109 -14.76 6.75 4.25
CA ASP A 109 -14.91 8.02 3.53
C ASP A 109 -14.94 7.82 1.99
N ASN A 110 -14.81 6.58 1.52
CA ASN A 110 -14.80 6.18 0.11
C ASN A 110 -13.59 6.73 -0.68
N ASP A 111 -12.50 7.08 0.00
CA ASP A 111 -11.22 7.48 -0.59
C ASP A 111 -10.39 6.29 -1.06
N ILE A 112 -10.67 5.09 -0.54
CA ILE A 112 -10.25 3.81 -1.13
C ILE A 112 -11.46 2.88 -1.24
N ASN A 113 -11.48 2.02 -2.26
CA ASN A 113 -12.59 1.11 -2.50
C ASN A 113 -12.45 -0.21 -1.73
N SER A 114 -13.53 -1.00 -1.69
CA SER A 114 -13.56 -2.29 -0.97
C SER A 114 -12.47 -3.26 -1.44
N ASN A 115 -12.18 -3.33 -2.74
CA ASN A 115 -11.14 -4.22 -3.27
C ASN A 115 -9.74 -3.83 -2.76
N GLN A 116 -9.44 -2.54 -2.68
CA GLN A 116 -8.18 -2.02 -2.14
C GLN A 116 -8.05 -2.34 -0.64
N PHE A 117 -9.11 -2.11 0.13
CA PHE A 117 -9.10 -2.37 1.56
C PHE A 117 -9.05 -3.86 1.88
N GLU A 118 -9.80 -4.69 1.15
CA GLU A 118 -9.73 -6.15 1.22
C GLU A 118 -8.34 -6.68 0.87
N LEU A 119 -7.70 -6.17 -0.18
CA LEU A 119 -6.36 -6.61 -0.56
C LEU A 119 -5.34 -6.27 0.53
N TYR A 120 -5.46 -5.09 1.14
CA TYR A 120 -4.68 -4.70 2.30
C TYR A 120 -4.87 -5.66 3.47
N LEU A 121 -6.10 -5.92 3.88
CA LEU A 121 -6.40 -6.84 4.99
C LEU A 121 -5.97 -8.28 4.68
N GLY A 122 -6.23 -8.76 3.46
CA GLY A 122 -5.90 -10.11 3.03
C GLY A 122 -4.39 -10.38 3.03
N ARG A 123 -3.58 -9.44 2.51
CA ARG A 123 -2.12 -9.56 2.60
C ARG A 123 -1.60 -9.39 4.03
N THR A 124 -2.25 -8.58 4.86
CA THR A 124 -1.90 -8.46 6.28
C THR A 124 -2.17 -9.76 7.02
N TYR A 125 -3.30 -10.41 6.75
CA TYR A 125 -3.64 -11.73 7.26
C TYR A 125 -2.62 -12.78 6.82
N GLN A 126 -2.22 -12.75 5.54
CA GLN A 126 -1.18 -13.65 5.03
C GLN A 126 0.16 -13.47 5.73
N LEU A 127 0.58 -12.22 6.01
CA LEU A 127 1.80 -11.97 6.79
C LEU A 127 1.70 -12.50 8.23
N LYS A 128 0.49 -12.46 8.83
CA LYS A 128 0.25 -12.95 10.19
C LYS A 128 0.22 -14.48 10.28
N THR A 129 -0.34 -15.15 9.27
CA THR A 129 -0.71 -16.57 9.35
C THR A 129 0.09 -17.48 8.41
N GLY A 130 0.70 -16.92 7.37
CA GLY A 130 1.32 -17.67 6.26
C GLY A 130 0.35 -17.97 5.12
N ASP A 131 -0.96 -17.94 5.36
CA ASP A 131 -1.99 -18.33 4.38
C ASP A 131 -2.80 -17.12 3.90
N TYR A 132 -3.09 -17.07 2.60
CA TYR A 132 -4.03 -16.07 2.09
C TYR A 132 -5.47 -16.49 2.44
N PRO A 133 -6.36 -15.56 2.85
CA PRO A 133 -7.72 -15.92 3.26
C PRO A 133 -8.59 -16.27 2.02
N THR A 134 -8.47 -17.51 1.54
CA THR A 134 -9.11 -18.03 0.31
C THR A 134 -10.54 -18.54 0.51
N GLN A 135 -11.01 -18.68 1.76
CA GLN A 135 -12.31 -19.32 2.03
C GLN A 135 -13.47 -18.68 1.25
N GLU A 136 -14.12 -19.51 0.43
CA GLU A 136 -15.43 -19.30 -0.20
C GLU A 136 -16.50 -19.15 0.90
N GLY A 137 -17.29 -18.08 0.86
CA GLY A 137 -18.45 -17.93 1.76
C GLY A 137 -18.92 -16.51 2.00
N ALA A 138 -18.06 -15.50 1.83
CA ALA A 138 -18.47 -14.10 1.87
C ALA A 138 -18.64 -13.58 0.44
N TYR A 139 -19.82 -13.76 -0.15
CA TYR A 139 -20.14 -13.16 -1.46
C TYR A 139 -20.15 -11.62 -1.41
N LYS A 140 -20.19 -11.03 -0.20
CA LYS A 140 -20.13 -9.59 0.03
C LYS A 140 -18.80 -9.17 0.63
N SER A 141 -18.19 -8.15 0.04
CA SER A 141 -16.94 -7.53 0.48
C SER A 141 -16.93 -7.13 1.96
N GLU A 142 -18.03 -6.59 2.46
CA GLU A 142 -18.15 -6.10 3.83
C GLU A 142 -18.01 -7.21 4.87
N ASP A 143 -18.64 -8.37 4.65
CA ASP A 143 -18.54 -9.52 5.55
C ASP A 143 -17.10 -10.01 5.66
N LYS A 144 -16.39 -10.04 4.53
CA LYS A 144 -14.98 -10.43 4.47
C LYS A 144 -14.09 -9.41 5.16
N ILE A 145 -14.32 -8.11 4.96
CA ILE A 145 -13.59 -7.03 5.65
C ILE A 145 -13.78 -7.16 7.16
N ASN A 146 -15.02 -7.31 7.64
CA ASN A 146 -15.33 -7.42 9.07
C ASN A 146 -14.67 -8.66 9.69
N ARG A 147 -14.73 -9.80 9.00
CA ARG A 147 -14.05 -11.03 9.43
C ARG A 147 -12.54 -10.80 9.57
N LEU A 148 -11.90 -10.22 8.56
CA LEU A 148 -10.45 -10.00 8.56
C LEU A 148 -10.01 -9.02 9.65
N ILE A 149 -10.78 -7.96 9.92
CA ILE A 149 -10.51 -7.03 11.04
C ILE A 149 -10.50 -7.78 12.37
N LYS A 150 -11.50 -8.65 12.59
CA LYS A 150 -11.60 -9.46 13.82
C LYS A 150 -10.45 -10.46 13.95
N GLU A 151 -10.14 -11.23 12.90
CA GLU A 151 -9.05 -12.21 12.89
C GLU A 151 -7.66 -11.56 13.05
N LEU A 152 -7.50 -10.34 12.55
CA LEU A 152 -6.29 -9.55 12.72
C LEU A 152 -6.19 -8.88 14.10
N SER A 153 -7.28 -8.83 14.87
CA SER A 153 -7.37 -8.13 16.15
C SER A 153 -7.16 -6.61 15.99
N LEU A 154 -7.82 -6.03 14.98
CA LEU A 154 -7.71 -4.61 14.60
C LEU A 154 -8.96 -3.78 15.01
N GLU A 155 -9.79 -4.29 15.92
CA GLU A 155 -11.00 -3.58 16.38
C GLU A 155 -10.69 -2.25 17.08
#